data_AF-A0A970MY55-F1
#
_entry.id   AF-A0A970MY55-F1
#
_cell.length_a   1.000
_cell.length_b   1.000
_cell.length_c   1.000
_cell.angle_alpha   90.00
_cell.angle_beta   90.00
_cell.angle_gamma   90.00
#
_symmetry.space_group_name_H-M   'P 1'
#
loop_
_entity.id
_entity.type
_entity.pdbx_description
1 polymer ?
#
loop_
_entity_poly.entity_id
_entity_poly.type
_entity_poly.pdbx_seq_one_letter_code
_entity_poly.pdbx_strand_id
1 'polypeptide(L)' 'RLVAEAEKCGARAMNGLSMLVYQGAISYEMWTGFQAPISVMEKAILNTLGDTRGQ' A
#
# COMPACT_ATOMS: atom_id res chain seq x y z
N ARG A 1 8.07 -11.39 6.50
CA ARG A 1 8.22 -12.59 7.35
C ARG A 1 6.87 -13.20 7.71
N LEU A 2 5.98 -12.52 8.45
CA LEU A 2 4.69 -13.11 8.88
C LEU A 2 3.75 -13.50 7.73
N VAL A 3 3.60 -12.65 6.71
CA VAL A 3 2.75 -12.95 5.53
C VAL A 3 3.21 -14.25 4.84
N ALA A 4 4.51 -14.37 4.58
CA ALA A 4 5.08 -15.57 3.95
C ALA A 4 4.91 -16.84 4.80
N GLU A 5 5.03 -16.75 6.13
CA GLU A 5 4.80 -17.90 7.02
C GLU A 5 3.30 -18.28 7.06
N ALA A 6 2.40 -17.31 7.04
CA ALA A 6 0.96 -17.57 6.98
C ALA A 6 0.56 -18.26 5.67
N GLU A 7 1.12 -17.83 4.53
CA GLU A 7 0.91 -18.46 3.23
C GLU A 7 1.44 -19.91 3.21
N LYS A 8 2.61 -20.17 3.81
CA LYS A 8 3.17 -21.54 3.95
C LYS A 8 2.27 -22.46 4.77
N CYS A 9 1.54 -21.92 5.74
CA CYS A 9 0.56 -22.67 6.52
C CYS A 9 -0.80 -22.83 5.81
N GLY A 10 -0.93 -22.37 4.56
CA GLY A 10 -2.17 -22.42 3.79
C GLY A 10 -3.19 -21.35 4.17
N ALA A 11 -2.81 -20.38 5.00
CA ALA A 11 -3.68 -19.26 5.34
C ALA A 11 -3.67 -18.21 4.23
N ARG A 12 -4.81 -17.54 4.04
CA ARG A 12 -4.88 -16.36 3.18
C ARG A 12 -4.27 -15.17 3.91
N ALA A 13 -3.17 -14.65 3.39
CA ALA A 13 -2.50 -13.46 3.94
C ALA A 13 -2.41 -12.36 2.88
N MET A 14 -2.33 -11.11 3.34
CA MET A 14 -2.09 -9.93 2.51
C MET A 14 -1.11 -9.03 3.25
N ASN A 15 -0.28 -8.30 2.51
CA ASN A 15 0.55 -7.26 3.09
C ASN A 15 -0.29 -6.00 3.39
N GLY A 16 0.34 -5.01 4.03
CA GLY A 16 -0.34 -3.77 4.43
C GLY A 16 -0.43 -2.70 3.33
N LEU A 17 0.07 -2.94 2.10
CA LEU A 17 0.24 -1.89 1.11
C LEU A 17 -1.11 -1.29 0.66
N SER A 18 -2.08 -2.13 0.33
CA SER A 18 -3.40 -1.64 -0.09
C SER A 18 -4.08 -0.87 1.05
N MET A 19 -3.99 -1.38 2.28
CA MET A 19 -4.53 -0.67 3.45
C MET A 19 -3.87 0.70 3.62
N LEU A 20 -2.54 0.78 3.44
CA LEU A 20 -1.81 2.04 3.44
C LEU A 20 -2.28 2.97 2.30
N VAL A 21 -2.58 2.51 1.10
CA VAL A 21 -3.10 3.42 0.07
C VAL A 21 -4.47 3.98 0.48
N TYR A 22 -5.39 3.12 0.91
CA TYR A 22 -6.78 3.51 1.19
C TYR A 22 -6.91 4.42 2.42
N GLN A 23 -6.17 4.16 3.50
CA GLN A 23 -6.19 5.07 4.65
C GLN A 23 -5.72 6.49 4.27
N GLY A 24 -4.77 6.56 3.34
CA GLY A 24 -4.16 7.82 2.94
C GLY A 24 -5.12 8.58 2.04
N ALA A 25 -5.80 7.85 1.16
CA ALA A 25 -6.88 8.37 0.33
C ALA A 25 -8.00 8.97 1.20
N ILE A 26 -8.44 8.27 2.25
CA ILE A 26 -9.45 8.77 3.19
C ILE A 26 -8.96 10.07 3.86
N SER A 27 -7.73 10.09 4.36
CA SER A 27 -7.16 11.28 5.02
C SER A 27 -7.05 12.47 4.04
N TYR A 28 -6.62 12.20 2.80
CA TYR A 28 -6.54 13.20 1.73
C TYR A 28 -7.91 13.79 1.40
N GLU A 29 -8.92 12.95 1.24
CA GLU A 29 -10.30 13.37 0.99
C GLU A 29 -10.84 14.22 2.15
N MET A 30 -10.58 13.81 3.39
CA MET A 30 -10.99 14.57 4.58
C MET A 30 -10.35 15.95 4.65
N TRP A 31 -9.06 16.07 4.31
CA TRP A 31 -8.35 17.35 4.41
C TRP A 31 -8.59 18.28 3.23
N THR A 32 -8.76 17.74 2.04
CA THR A 32 -8.79 18.55 0.81
C THR A 32 -10.20 18.72 0.25
N GLY A 33 -11.13 17.84 0.62
CA GLY A 33 -12.47 17.76 0.02
C GLY A 33 -12.48 17.24 -1.42
N PHE A 34 -11.33 16.86 -1.98
CA PHE A 34 -11.21 16.30 -3.32
C PHE A 34 -11.06 14.78 -3.28
N GLN A 35 -11.65 14.11 -4.27
CA GLN A 35 -11.51 12.65 -4.43
C GLN A 35 -10.04 12.26 -4.57
N ALA A 36 -9.63 11.24 -3.82
CA ALA A 36 -8.24 10.82 -3.79
C ALA A 36 -7.83 10.11 -5.11
N PRO A 37 -6.67 10.45 -5.68
CA PRO A 37 -6.14 9.78 -6.86
C PRO A 37 -5.44 8.46 -6.47
N ILE A 38 -6.22 7.45 -6.09
CA ILE A 38 -5.74 6.15 -5.56
C ILE A 38 -4.66 5.50 -6.45
N SER A 39 -4.88 5.49 -7.77
CA SER A 39 -3.92 4.88 -8.71
C SER A 39 -2.57 5.59 -8.75
N VAL A 40 -2.54 6.90 -8.48
CA VAL A 40 -1.31 7.69 -8.39
C VAL A 40 -0.60 7.38 -7.07
N MET A 41 -1.35 7.31 -5.97
CA MET A 41 -0.81 6.97 -4.64
C MET A 41 -0.18 5.58 -4.63
N GLU A 42 -0.85 4.60 -5.23
CA GLU A 42 -0.34 3.23 -5.37
C GLU A 42 0.95 3.19 -6.21
N LYS A 43 0.95 3.83 -7.38
CA LYS A 43 2.15 3.93 -8.23
C LYS A 43 3.32 4.60 -7.51
N ALA A 44 3.07 5.68 -6.75
CA ALA A 44 4.10 6.38 -6.01
C ALA A 44 4.79 5.46 -5.00
N ILE A 45 4.02 4.71 -4.21
CA ILE A 45 4.58 3.79 -3.21
C ILE A 45 5.32 2.62 -3.89
N LEU A 46 4.76 2.06 -4.96
CA LEU A 46 5.42 0.97 -5.70
C LEU A 46 6.76 1.42 -6.31
N ASN A 47 6.85 2.65 -6.80
CA ASN A 47 8.11 3.21 -7.30
C ASN A 47 9.13 3.33 -6.18
N THR A 48 8.75 3.85 -5.01
CA THR A 48 9.67 3.98 -3.85
C THR A 48 10.12 2.62 -3.30
N LEU A 49 9.22 1.64 -3.23
CA LEU A 49 9.55 0.28 -2.78
C LEU A 49 10.35 -0.51 -3.83
N GLY A 50 10.18 -0.20 -5.12
CA GLY A 50 10.98 -0.74 -6.21
C GLY A 50 12.39 -0.16 -6.27
N ASP A 51 12.56 1.08 -5.78
CA ASP A 51 13.84 1.82 -5.74
C ASP A 51 14.73 1.43 -4.53
N THR A 52 14.34 0.44 -3.73
CA THR A 52 15.20 -0.11 -2.67
C THR A 52 16.33 -1.02 -3.22
N ARG A 53 16.66 -0.89 -4.51
CA ARG A 53 17.84 -1.49 -5.16
C ARG A 53 18.66 -0.43 -5.94
N GLY A 54 18.74 0.77 -5.37
CA GLY A 54 19.59 1.87 -5.83
C GLY A 54 20.62 2.30 -4.78
N GLN A 55 21.44 1.37 -4.28
CA GLN A 55 22.82 1.55 -3.75
C GLN A 55 23.38 0.22 -3.24
#